data_AF-A0A428HHJ6-F1
#
_entry.id   AF-A0A428HHJ6-F1
#
_cell.length_a   1.000
_cell.length_b   1.000
_cell.length_c   1.000
_cell.angle_alpha   90.00
_cell.angle_beta   90.00
_cell.angle_gamma   90.00
#
_symmetry.space_group_name_H-M   'P 1'
#
loop_
_entity.id
_entity.type
_entity.pdbx_description
1 polymer ?
#
loop_
_entity_poly.entity_id
_entity_poly.type
_entity_poly.pdbx_seq_one_letter_code
_entity_poly.pdbx_strand_id
1 'polypeptide(L)'
;MATKEEREYLSRYVDISNSRLNDNDVSLLLKFKGCVGNSSVKEHSFDNWCSDGKYTRKEINEYIVEDDHTITHNYSYCDDDGTNGSYSKRYSRAREIINILREVPGLLK
;
A
#
# COMPACT_ATOMS: atom_id res chain seq x y z
N MET A 1 -17.09 -17.80 2.96
CA MET A 1 -16.60 -18.23 1.64
C MET A 1 -16.96 -17.14 0.67
N ALA A 2 -16.01 -16.66 -0.14
CA ALA A 2 -16.31 -15.67 -1.15
C ALA A 2 -17.15 -16.31 -2.25
N THR A 3 -18.24 -15.67 -2.66
CA THR A 3 -19.10 -16.19 -3.72
C THR A 3 -18.43 -16.03 -5.08
N LYS A 4 -18.85 -16.84 -6.05
CA LYS A 4 -18.34 -16.78 -7.42
C LYS A 4 -18.58 -15.41 -8.06
N GLU A 5 -19.68 -14.75 -7.69
CA GLU A 5 -20.06 -13.41 -8.14
C GLU A 5 -19.10 -12.33 -7.63
N GLU A 6 -18.67 -12.40 -6.37
CA GLU A 6 -17.69 -11.47 -5.80
C GLU A 6 -16.32 -11.57 -6.51
N ARG A 7 -15.91 -12.79 -6.82
CA ARG A 7 -14.67 -13.05 -7.58
C ARG A 7 -14.74 -12.53 -9.01
N GLU A 8 -15.89 -12.72 -9.67
CA GLU A 8 -16.12 -12.21 -11.02
C GLU A 8 -16.25 -10.69 -11.07
N TYR A 9 -16.81 -10.07 -10.02
CA TYR A 9 -16.81 -8.63 -9.88
C TYR A 9 -15.37 -8.09 -9.75
N LEU A 10 -14.57 -8.63 -8.82
CA LEU A 10 -13.18 -8.20 -8.63
C LEU A 10 -12.33 -8.38 -9.89
N SER A 11 -12.57 -9.44 -10.68
CA SER A 11 -11.82 -9.68 -11.91
C SER A 11 -12.00 -8.61 -12.98
N ARG A 12 -13.11 -7.85 -12.93
CA ARG A 12 -13.41 -6.77 -13.88
C ARG A 12 -12.67 -5.47 -13.56
N TYR A 13 -12.31 -5.25 -12.30
CA TYR A 13 -11.71 -3.99 -11.83
C TYR A 13 -10.25 -4.13 -11.42
N VAL A 14 -9.83 -5.34 -11.08
CA VAL A 14 -8.48 -5.62 -10.60
C VAL A 14 -7.90 -6.77 -11.41
N ASP A 15 -6.66 -6.64 -11.87
CA ASP A 15 -5.98 -7.73 -12.57
C ASP A 15 -5.74 -8.89 -11.60
N ILE A 16 -6.62 -9.88 -11.67
CA ILE A 16 -6.52 -11.16 -10.95
C ILE A 16 -5.97 -12.27 -11.85
N SER A 17 -5.78 -11.98 -13.15
CA SER A 17 -5.34 -12.88 -14.22
C SER A 17 -4.11 -13.70 -13.84
N ASN A 18 -3.21 -13.10 -13.06
CA ASN A 18 -1.95 -13.70 -12.63
C ASN A 18 -1.82 -13.82 -11.10
N SER A 19 -2.91 -13.66 -10.37
CA SER A 19 -2.95 -13.68 -8.91
C SER A 19 -3.86 -14.80 -8.43
N ARG A 20 -3.28 -15.89 -7.93
CA ARG A 20 -4.03 -16.98 -7.30
C ARG A 20 -4.55 -16.50 -5.94
N LEU A 21 -5.74 -15.89 -5.93
CA LEU A 21 -6.37 -15.31 -4.74
C LEU A 21 -7.07 -16.40 -3.91
N ASN A 22 -6.79 -16.44 -2.61
CA ASN A 22 -7.53 -17.27 -1.67
C ASN A 22 -8.81 -16.55 -1.19
N ASP A 23 -9.73 -17.27 -0.55
CA ASP A 23 -10.97 -16.68 -0.03
C ASP A 23 -10.73 -15.52 0.94
N ASN A 24 -9.65 -15.58 1.74
CA ASN A 24 -9.28 -14.50 2.64
C ASN A 24 -8.82 -13.24 1.89
N ASP A 25 -8.13 -13.41 0.77
CA ASP A 25 -7.66 -12.30 -0.07
C ASP A 25 -8.84 -11.60 -0.76
N VAL A 26 -9.81 -12.38 -1.21
CA VAL A 26 -11.07 -11.86 -1.78
C VAL A 26 -11.84 -11.07 -0.73
N SER A 27 -11.96 -11.60 0.50
CA SER A 27 -12.61 -10.88 1.60
C SER A 27 -11.91 -9.56 1.95
N LEU A 28 -10.58 -9.53 1.90
CA LEU A 28 -9.78 -8.32 2.09
C LEU A 28 -10.08 -7.26 1.03
N LEU A 29 -10.10 -7.65 -0.25
CA LEU A 29 -10.41 -6.74 -1.35
C LEU A 29 -11.86 -6.22 -1.29
N LEU A 30 -12.80 -7.05 -0.86
CA LEU A 30 -14.18 -6.62 -0.67
C LEU A 30 -14.34 -5.60 0.46
N LYS A 31 -13.61 -5.77 1.57
CA LYS A 31 -13.58 -4.77 2.64
C LYS A 31 -12.95 -3.47 2.17
N PHE A 32 -11.87 -3.57 1.41
CA PHE A 32 -11.15 -2.43 0.86
C PHE A 32 -12.02 -1.51 0.00
N LYS A 33 -12.97 -2.07 -0.77
CA LYS A 33 -13.93 -1.29 -1.56
C LYS A 33 -14.65 -0.21 -0.72
N GLY A 34 -14.98 -0.52 0.54
CA GLY A 34 -15.69 0.42 1.43
C GLY A 34 -14.81 1.51 2.04
N CYS A 35 -13.50 1.51 1.77
CA CYS A 35 -12.52 2.36 2.43
C CYS A 35 -12.02 3.52 1.56
N VAL A 36 -12.75 3.89 0.51
CA VAL A 36 -12.41 5.02 -0.36
C VAL A 36 -12.33 6.31 0.47
N GLY A 37 -11.23 7.05 0.33
CA GLY A 37 -10.93 8.24 1.12
C GLY A 37 -10.13 7.96 2.40
N ASN A 38 -9.92 6.70 2.78
CA ASN A 38 -9.02 6.38 3.87
C ASN A 38 -7.57 6.66 3.47
N SER A 39 -6.81 7.16 4.44
CA SER A 39 -5.36 7.30 4.34
C SER A 39 -4.71 6.78 5.60
N SER A 40 -3.47 6.33 5.47
CA SER A 40 -2.66 5.90 6.58
C SER A 40 -1.23 6.34 6.37
N VAL A 41 -0.69 7.04 7.36
CA VAL A 41 0.69 7.51 7.38
C VAL A 41 1.47 6.67 8.38
N LYS A 42 2.65 6.22 7.96
CA LYS A 42 3.64 5.56 8.81
C LYS A 42 4.94 6.33 8.72
N GLU A 43 5.43 6.76 9.86
CA GLU A 43 6.73 7.41 9.99
C GLU A 43 7.72 6.42 10.60
N HIS A 44 8.92 6.38 10.05
CA HIS A 44 10.00 5.55 10.54
C HIS A 44 11.29 6.36 10.55
N SER A 45 12.13 6.10 11.54
CA SER A 45 13.42 6.78 11.70
C SER A 45 14.45 5.76 12.09
N PHE A 46 15.58 5.74 11.38
CA PHE A 46 16.65 4.79 11.64
C PHE A 46 18.01 5.37 11.29
N ASP A 47 19.02 4.82 11.96
CA ASP A 47 20.41 5.13 11.72
C ASP A 47 21.00 4.19 10.67
N ASN A 48 21.80 4.71 9.75
CA ASN A 48 22.52 3.91 8.77
C ASN A 48 23.92 4.49 8.49
N TRP A 49 24.75 3.73 7.76
CA TRP A 49 26.13 4.10 7.46
C TRP A 49 26.37 4.16 5.95
N CYS A 50 27.05 5.20 5.50
CA CYS A 50 27.56 5.35 4.14
C CYS A 50 29.07 5.63 4.18
N SER A 51 29.70 5.83 3.01
CA SER A 51 31.14 6.14 2.93
C SER A 51 31.54 7.45 3.62
N ASP A 52 30.60 8.37 3.81
CA ASP A 52 30.83 9.69 4.43
C ASP A 52 30.60 9.68 5.95
N GLY A 53 29.96 8.63 6.49
CA GLY A 53 29.73 8.47 7.92
C GLY A 53 28.37 7.87 8.27
N LYS A 54 28.00 8.03 9.54
CA LYS A 54 26.67 7.67 10.05
C LYS A 54 25.69 8.78 9.71
N TYR A 55 24.51 8.43 9.23
CA TYR A 55 23.40 9.35 9.01
C TYR A 55 22.10 8.79 9.62
N THR A 56 21.19 9.69 9.97
CA THR A 56 19.85 9.39 10.48
C THR A 56 18.83 9.66 9.39
N ARG A 57 18.18 8.62 8.88
CA ARG A 57 17.09 8.75 7.90
C ARG A 57 15.75 8.81 8.60
N LYS A 58 14.96 9.84 8.30
CA LYS A 58 13.53 9.90 8.60
C LYS A 58 12.75 9.65 7.32
N GLU A 59 11.93 8.62 7.31
CA GLU A 59 11.08 8.28 6.17
C GLU A 59 9.59 8.30 6.55
N ILE A 60 8.79 8.81 5.62
CA ILE A 60 7.34 8.93 5.73
C ILE A 60 6.74 8.13 4.59
N ASN A 61 5.90 7.17 4.95
CA ASN A 61 5.14 6.33 4.03
C ASN A 61 3.66 6.66 4.21
N GLU A 62 3.10 7.36 3.23
CA GLU A 62 1.68 7.69 3.20
C GLU A 62 0.98 6.83 2.14
N TYR A 63 -0.07 6.13 2.55
CA TYR A 63 -0.90 5.31 1.69
C TYR A 63 -2.30 5.92 1.64
N ILE A 64 -2.83 6.17 0.44
CA ILE A 64 -4.11 6.84 0.21
C ILE A 64 -4.96 5.94 -0.70
N VAL A 65 -6.20 5.69 -0.28
CA VAL A 65 -7.20 5.00 -1.09
C VAL A 65 -7.97 6.04 -1.91
N GLU A 66 -7.50 6.31 -3.12
CA GLU A 66 -8.11 7.32 -4.00
C GLU A 66 -9.39 6.81 -4.68
N ASP A 67 -9.46 5.50 -4.96
CA ASP A 67 -10.59 4.85 -5.66
C ASP A 67 -10.86 3.48 -5.02
N ASP A 68 -12.01 2.88 -5.35
CA ASP A 68 -12.43 1.54 -4.87
C ASP A 68 -11.39 0.41 -5.12
N HIS A 69 -10.43 0.64 -6.03
CA HIS A 69 -9.54 -0.40 -6.54
C HIS A 69 -8.08 0.06 -6.70
N THR A 70 -7.70 1.25 -6.24
CA THR A 70 -6.30 1.71 -6.34
C THR A 70 -5.81 2.35 -5.07
N ILE A 71 -4.55 2.09 -4.73
CA ILE A 71 -3.85 2.73 -3.62
C ILE A 71 -2.70 3.55 -4.18
N THR A 72 -2.61 4.81 -3.77
CA THR A 72 -1.46 5.66 -4.03
C THR A 72 -0.57 5.66 -2.81
N HIS A 73 0.73 5.41 -3.03
CA HIS A 73 1.76 5.42 -2.01
C HIS A 73 2.71 6.56 -2.28
N ASN A 74 2.74 7.51 -1.35
CA ASN A 74 3.69 8.58 -1.32
C ASN A 74 4.78 8.21 -0.31
N TYR A 75 6.01 8.17 -0.79
CA TYR A 75 7.19 7.98 0.03
C TYR A 75 8.02 9.24 0.00
N SER A 76 8.50 9.66 1.16
CA SER A 76 9.51 10.71 1.27
C SER A 76 10.49 10.36 2.36
N TYR A 77 11.74 10.75 2.18
CA TYR A 77 12.75 10.67 3.22
C TYR A 77 13.56 11.96 3.32
N CYS A 78 14.08 12.20 4.51
CA CYS A 78 15.00 13.28 4.82
C CYS A 78 16.07 12.74 5.78
N ASP A 79 17.32 12.87 5.37
CA ASP A 79 18.50 12.54 6.14
C ASP A 79 19.00 13.80 6.87
N ASP A 80 19.64 13.64 8.04
CA ASP A 80 20.19 14.73 8.83
C ASP A 80 21.41 15.42 8.18
N ASP A 81 22.03 14.77 7.18
CA ASP A 81 23.06 15.34 6.31
C ASP A 81 22.49 16.24 5.19
N GLY A 82 21.16 16.36 5.09
CA GLY A 82 20.46 17.18 4.10
C GLY A 82 20.03 16.43 2.84
N THR A 83 20.40 15.16 2.69
CA THR A 83 19.92 14.31 1.59
C THR A 83 18.43 14.05 1.76
N ASN A 84 17.66 14.28 0.71
CA ASN A 84 16.24 13.99 0.71
C ASN A 84 15.81 13.42 -0.63
N GLY A 85 14.66 12.77 -0.64
CA GLY A 85 14.06 12.25 -1.85
C GLY A 85 12.62 11.88 -1.61
N SER A 86 11.85 11.85 -2.68
CA SER A 86 10.46 11.42 -2.65
C SER A 86 10.10 10.69 -3.92
N TYR A 87 9.11 9.81 -3.82
CA TYR A 87 8.45 9.23 -4.97
C TYR A 87 6.97 9.00 -4.67
N SER A 88 6.17 8.96 -5.72
CA SER A 88 4.77 8.54 -5.65
C SER A 88 4.56 7.37 -6.59
N LYS A 89 3.85 6.34 -6.11
CA LYS A 89 3.55 5.14 -6.89
C LYS A 89 2.09 4.75 -6.72
N ARG A 90 1.41 4.55 -7.85
CA ARG A 90 0.03 4.05 -7.87
C ARG A 90 0.02 2.53 -8.03
N TYR A 91 -0.73 1.86 -7.17
CA TYR A 91 -0.94 0.42 -7.16
C TYR A 91 -2.36 0.09 -7.62
N SER A 92 -2.48 -0.72 -8.67
CA SER A 92 -3.76 -1.17 -9.24
C SER A 92 -3.90 -2.70 -9.32
N ARG A 93 -2.84 -3.43 -8.94
CA ARG A 93 -2.83 -4.91 -8.98
C ARG A 93 -3.34 -5.48 -7.67
N ALA A 94 -4.17 -6.53 -7.74
CA ALA A 94 -4.77 -7.17 -6.58
C ALA A 94 -3.72 -7.54 -5.53
N ARG A 95 -2.65 -8.21 -5.97
CA ARG A 95 -1.62 -8.72 -5.07
C ARG A 95 -0.84 -7.61 -4.37
N GLU A 96 -0.56 -6.50 -5.06
CA GLU A 96 0.11 -5.35 -4.45
C GLU A 96 -0.80 -4.68 -3.42
N ILE A 97 -2.07 -4.45 -3.78
CA ILE A 97 -3.09 -3.90 -2.88
C ILE A 97 -3.23 -4.78 -1.63
N ILE A 98 -3.39 -6.09 -1.79
CA ILE A 98 -3.51 -7.03 -0.67
C ILE A 98 -2.27 -6.97 0.24
N ASN A 99 -1.07 -6.90 -0.34
CA ASN A 99 0.14 -6.83 0.45
C ASN A 99 0.19 -5.54 1.28
N ILE A 100 -0.17 -4.40 0.69
CA ILE A 100 -0.27 -3.11 1.38
C ILE A 100 -1.31 -3.17 2.50
N LEU A 101 -2.50 -3.74 2.25
CA LEU A 101 -3.55 -3.84 3.27
C LEU A 101 -3.15 -4.73 4.45
N ARG A 102 -2.34 -5.75 4.21
CA ARG A 102 -1.79 -6.61 5.27
C ARG A 102 -0.73 -5.88 6.09
N GLU A 103 0.11 -5.09 5.43
CA GLU A 103 1.16 -4.31 6.11
C GLU A 103 0.56 -3.10 6.85
N VAL A 104 -0.49 -2.48 6.29
CA VAL A 104 -1.12 -1.25 6.75
C VAL A 104 -2.62 -1.51 7.01
N PRO A 105 -2.96 -2.24 8.09
CA PRO A 105 -4.35 -2.56 8.41
C PRO A 105 -5.18 -1.30 8.74
N GLY A 106 -4.54 -0.16 9.03
CA GLY A 106 -5.20 1.13 9.25
C GLY A 106 -5.99 1.65 8.05
N LEU A 107 -5.71 1.15 6.84
CA LEU A 107 -6.46 1.51 5.62
C LEU A 107 -7.86 0.88 5.58
N LEU A 108 -8.11 -0.17 6.37
CA LEU A 108 -9.38 -0.91 6.40
C LEU A 108 -10.36 -0.40 7.49
N LYS A 109 -10.15 0.82 7.99
CA LYS A 109 -10.94 1.42 9.08
C LYS A 109 -12.26 2.03 8.61
#